data_AF-A0A504UY32-F1
#
_entry.id   AF-A0A504UY32-F1
#
_cell.length_a   1.000
_cell.length_b   1.000
_cell.length_c   1.000
_cell.angle_alpha   90.00
_cell.angle_beta   90.00
_cell.angle_gamma   90.00
#
_symmetry.space_group_name_H-M   'P 1'
#
loop_
_entity.id
_entity.type
_entity.pdbx_description
1 polymer ?
#
loop_
_entity_poly.entity_id
_entity_poly.type
_entity_poly.pdbx_seq_one_letter_code
_entity_poly.pdbx_strand_id
1 'polypeptide(L)'
;MKTLIAASLAALPLLAAAGTTHAADMTYAEPAPTFQEQDRVGGVRIGYLDCQIGSGFGYVLGSAKTADCAFTSVIDGEPLDTYSGSIKKFGVDLGYTAKGRIIWAVFAPTAGYHKGSLGGLYGGATAEATIGAGVGANVLFGGTSGSIHLQPVSVTGQLGLNIAATGTSMTLQPAS
;
A
#
# COMPACT_ATOMS: atom_id res chain seq x y z
N MET A 1 -29.97 -64.81 5.34
CA MET A 1 -30.84 -64.72 4.15
C MET A 1 -30.00 -64.10 3.05
N LYS A 2 -29.75 -64.86 1.99
CA LYS A 2 -28.89 -64.55 0.84
C LYS A 2 -29.76 -63.96 -0.26
N THR A 3 -29.37 -62.82 -0.83
CA THR A 3 -29.73 -62.40 -2.21
C THR A 3 -28.96 -61.12 -2.55
N LEU A 4 -28.48 -60.83 -3.77
CA LEU A 4 -28.09 -61.56 -4.97
C LEU A 4 -27.21 -60.56 -5.74
N ILE A 5 -26.14 -61.06 -6.34
CA ILE A 5 -25.13 -60.33 -7.11
C ILE A 5 -25.76 -59.87 -8.44
N ALA A 6 -25.57 -58.60 -8.81
CA ALA A 6 -25.74 -58.12 -10.18
C ALA A 6 -24.40 -57.58 -10.68
N ALA A 7 -23.68 -58.42 -11.42
CA ALA A 7 -22.47 -58.05 -12.14
C ALA A 7 -22.87 -57.53 -13.53
N SER A 8 -22.63 -56.24 -13.80
CA SER A 8 -22.80 -55.65 -15.12
C SER A 8 -21.53 -55.85 -15.95
N LEU A 9 -21.67 -56.59 -17.06
CA LEU A 9 -20.64 -56.78 -18.07
C LEU A 9 -20.63 -55.63 -19.09
N ALA A 10 -19.44 -55.02 -19.22
CA ALA A 10 -18.72 -54.62 -20.43
C ALA A 10 -19.40 -53.80 -21.54
N ALA A 11 -18.78 -52.66 -21.86
CA ALA A 11 -18.26 -52.36 -23.20
C ALA A 11 -17.19 -51.26 -23.10
N LEU A 12 -15.91 -51.60 -23.27
CA LEU A 12 -14.85 -50.60 -23.49
C LEU A 12 -14.89 -50.17 -24.96
N PRO A 13 -15.01 -48.87 -25.29
CA PRO A 13 -14.79 -48.42 -26.64
C PRO A 13 -13.29 -48.46 -26.97
N LEU A 14 -12.91 -49.31 -27.93
CA LEU A 14 -11.61 -49.26 -28.61
C LEU A 14 -11.56 -47.98 -29.45
N LEU A 15 -11.01 -46.90 -28.89
CA LEU A 15 -10.67 -45.71 -29.64
C LEU A 15 -9.43 -46.00 -30.48
N ALA A 16 -9.63 -46.16 -31.78
CA ALA A 16 -8.55 -46.19 -32.76
C ALA A 16 -7.86 -44.82 -32.78
N ALA A 17 -6.64 -44.73 -32.25
CA ALA A 17 -5.81 -43.55 -32.39
C ALA A 17 -5.25 -43.49 -33.82
N ALA A 18 -5.90 -42.71 -34.69
CA ALA A 18 -5.28 -42.26 -35.93
C ALA A 18 -4.22 -41.21 -35.55
N GLY A 19 -2.95 -41.60 -35.54
CA GLY A 19 -1.85 -40.68 -35.34
C GLY A 19 -1.78 -39.68 -36.49
N THR A 20 -1.98 -38.39 -36.21
CA THR A 20 -1.66 -37.32 -37.14
C THR A 20 -0.14 -37.09 -37.09
N THR A 21 0.54 -37.44 -38.17
CA THR A 21 1.94 -37.06 -38.39
C THR A 21 2.01 -35.54 -38.55
N HIS A 22 2.36 -34.82 -37.49
CA HIS A 22 2.73 -33.41 -37.61
C HIS A 22 4.14 -33.33 -38.20
N ALA A 23 4.26 -32.75 -39.38
CA ALA A 23 5.53 -32.32 -39.92
C ALA A 23 6.14 -31.30 -38.95
N ALA A 24 7.36 -31.58 -38.47
CA ALA A 24 8.13 -30.65 -37.66
C ALA A 24 8.68 -29.54 -38.56
N ASP A 25 7.83 -28.58 -38.95
CA ASP A 25 8.34 -27.29 -39.39
C ASP A 25 8.67 -26.48 -38.14
N MET A 26 9.97 -26.46 -37.82
CA MET A 26 10.53 -25.94 -36.58
C MET A 26 10.79 -24.44 -36.75
N THR A 27 9.73 -23.63 -36.81
CA THR A 27 9.82 -22.16 -36.74
C THR A 27 8.70 -21.55 -35.89
N TYR A 28 8.40 -22.16 -34.72
CA TYR A 28 7.70 -21.42 -33.67
C TYR A 28 8.70 -20.51 -32.97
N ALA A 29 8.77 -19.25 -33.39
CA ALA A 29 9.25 -18.20 -32.52
C ALA A 29 8.22 -18.08 -31.38
N GLU A 30 8.54 -18.63 -30.21
CA GLU A 30 7.72 -18.40 -29.02
C GLU A 30 7.63 -16.88 -28.80
N PRO A 31 6.41 -16.31 -28.72
CA PRO A 31 6.26 -14.91 -28.37
C PRO A 31 6.94 -14.68 -27.02
N ALA A 32 7.75 -13.62 -26.92
CA ALA A 32 8.47 -13.28 -25.71
C ALA A 32 7.51 -13.29 -24.50
N PRO A 33 7.91 -13.85 -23.34
CA PRO A 33 7.07 -13.87 -22.16
C PRO A 33 6.70 -12.43 -21.81
N THR A 34 5.41 -12.11 -21.92
CA THR A 34 4.89 -10.85 -21.40
C THR A 34 4.76 -10.99 -19.89
N PHE A 35 5.53 -10.20 -19.14
CA PHE A 35 5.32 -10.05 -17.70
C PHE A 35 3.99 -9.34 -17.51
N GLN A 36 2.91 -10.12 -17.35
CA GLN A 36 1.66 -9.59 -16.82
C GLN A 36 1.87 -9.42 -15.32
N GLU A 37 2.05 -8.18 -14.86
CA GLU A 37 2.02 -7.87 -13.44
C GLU A 37 0.64 -8.31 -12.95
N GLN A 38 0.57 -9.44 -12.24
CA GLN A 38 -0.65 -9.85 -11.56
C GLN A 38 -0.88 -8.83 -10.45
N ASP A 39 -1.60 -7.75 -10.77
CA ASP A 39 -2.28 -6.95 -9.76
C ASP A 39 -3.01 -7.96 -8.89
N ARG A 40 -2.55 -8.12 -7.64
CA ARG A 40 -3.14 -9.06 -6.69
C ARG A 40 -4.48 -8.47 -6.25
N VAL A 41 -5.49 -8.64 -7.12
CA VAL A 41 -6.85 -8.15 -6.93
C VAL A 41 -7.50 -8.94 -5.81
N GLY A 42 -7.51 -8.36 -4.61
CA GLY A 42 -8.33 -8.81 -3.49
C GLY A 42 -7.62 -8.80 -2.13
N GLY A 43 -8.33 -8.35 -1.09
CA GLY A 43 -7.93 -8.52 0.30
C GLY A 43 -7.53 -7.23 1.04
N VAL A 44 -7.60 -7.31 2.37
CA VAL A 44 -7.13 -6.26 3.29
C VAL A 44 -5.62 -6.13 3.15
N ARG A 45 -5.13 -4.92 2.88
CA ARG A 45 -3.69 -4.65 2.89
C ARG A 45 -3.26 -4.10 4.24
N ILE A 46 -2.32 -4.81 4.85
CA ILE A 46 -1.66 -4.43 6.09
C ILE A 46 -0.20 -4.17 5.73
N GLY A 47 0.33 -3.06 6.20
CA GLY A 47 1.65 -2.61 5.76
C GLY A 47 2.13 -1.40 6.54
N TYR A 48 3.18 -0.80 6.01
CA TYR A 48 3.65 0.50 6.47
C TYR A 48 3.87 1.45 5.30
N LEU A 49 3.60 2.72 5.53
CA LEU A 49 3.88 3.81 4.60
C LEU A 49 5.06 4.60 5.17
N ASP A 50 6.20 4.51 4.51
CA ASP A 50 7.42 5.21 4.88
C ASP A 50 7.53 6.52 4.11
N CYS A 51 7.44 7.64 4.81
CA CYS A 51 7.41 8.98 4.24
C CYS A 51 8.65 9.79 4.64
N GLN A 52 9.35 10.30 3.63
CA GLN A 52 10.42 11.28 3.80
C GLN A 52 9.82 12.69 3.71
N ILE A 53 10.01 13.48 4.76
CA ILE A 53 9.42 14.82 4.86
C ILE A 53 10.41 15.86 4.37
N GLY A 54 9.96 16.69 3.44
CA GLY A 54 10.70 17.84 2.95
C GLY A 54 10.98 18.86 4.05
N SER A 55 12.02 19.67 3.84
CA SER A 55 12.32 20.79 4.73
C SER A 55 11.20 21.83 4.67
N GLY A 56 10.89 22.49 5.79
CA GLY A 56 9.83 23.49 5.81
C GLY A 56 9.73 24.28 7.11
N PHE A 57 9.20 25.50 7.00
CA PHE A 57 8.92 26.38 8.14
C PHE A 57 7.50 26.17 8.66
N GLY A 58 7.37 26.07 9.98
CA GLY A 58 6.09 26.16 10.69
C GLY A 58 5.83 27.58 11.17
N TYR A 59 4.58 28.02 11.07
CA TYR A 59 4.11 29.32 11.54
C TYR A 59 3.15 29.14 12.72
N VAL A 60 2.92 30.21 13.49
CA VAL A 60 2.03 30.23 14.66
C VAL A 60 0.62 29.67 14.37
N LEU A 61 0.16 29.77 13.12
CA LEU A 61 -1.17 29.36 12.70
C LEU A 61 -1.19 28.01 11.95
N GLY A 62 -0.02 27.43 11.65
CA GLY A 62 0.09 26.14 10.99
C GLY A 62 1.33 25.99 10.09
N SER A 63 1.47 24.81 9.50
CA SER A 63 2.52 24.51 8.52
C SER A 63 1.99 23.65 7.38
N ALA A 64 2.70 23.68 6.25
CA ALA A 64 2.47 22.80 5.12
C ALA A 64 3.81 22.23 4.64
N LYS A 65 3.92 20.91 4.55
CA LYS A 65 5.14 20.19 4.17
C LYS A 65 4.80 19.15 3.11
N THR A 66 5.69 18.95 2.15
CA THR A 66 5.60 17.85 1.20
C THR A 66 6.26 16.59 1.78
N ALA A 67 5.82 15.44 1.32
CA ALA A 67 6.34 14.15 1.72
C ALA A 67 6.45 13.22 0.50
N ASP A 68 7.51 12.43 0.42
CA ASP A 68 7.64 11.36 -0.56
C ASP A 68 7.50 10.03 0.18
N CYS A 69 6.51 9.23 -0.19
CA CYS A 69 6.08 8.06 0.57
C CYS A 69 6.16 6.78 -0.25
N ALA A 70 6.60 5.68 0.36
CA ALA A 70 6.60 4.35 -0.21
C ALA A 70 5.79 3.39 0.66
N PHE A 71 4.81 2.72 0.08
CA PHE A 71 4.00 1.72 0.77
C PHE A 71 4.63 0.33 0.60
N THR A 72 4.84 -0.36 1.72
CA THR A 72 5.29 -1.76 1.73
C THR A 72 4.25 -2.62 2.45
N SER A 73 3.81 -3.68 1.78
CA SER A 73 2.92 -4.70 2.34
C SER A 73 3.72 -5.63 3.24
N VAL A 74 3.20 -5.95 4.44
CA VAL A 74 3.86 -6.94 5.32
C VAL A 74 3.84 -8.36 4.74
N ILE A 75 3.02 -8.62 3.72
CA ILE A 75 2.90 -9.93 3.07
C ILE A 75 3.95 -10.08 1.97
N ASP A 76 4.26 -9.00 1.25
CA ASP A 76 5.05 -9.04 0.02
C ASP A 76 6.52 -8.60 0.24
N GLY A 77 6.78 -7.80 1.28
CA GLY A 77 8.14 -7.41 1.70
C GLY A 77 8.82 -6.33 0.85
N GLU A 78 8.36 -6.10 -0.37
CA GLU A 78 8.88 -5.06 -1.29
C GLU A 78 7.94 -3.86 -1.41
N PRO A 79 8.46 -2.64 -1.71
CA PRO A 79 7.63 -1.46 -1.96
C PRO A 79 6.69 -1.70 -3.14
N LEU A 80 5.38 -1.63 -2.87
CA LEU A 80 4.35 -1.89 -3.86
C LEU A 80 3.94 -0.63 -4.63
N ASP A 81 3.94 0.51 -3.94
CA ASP A 81 3.45 1.78 -4.48
C ASP A 81 4.21 2.97 -3.90
N THR A 82 4.38 4.01 -4.73
CA THR A 82 4.92 5.31 -4.35
C THR A 82 3.82 6.36 -4.36
N TYR A 83 3.92 7.32 -3.43
CA TYR A 83 2.96 8.40 -3.26
C TYR A 83 3.68 9.71 -2.98
N SER A 84 3.16 10.80 -3.53
CA SER A 84 3.47 12.14 -3.06
C SER A 84 2.43 12.57 -2.03
N GLY A 85 2.88 13.12 -0.91
CA GLY A 85 2.09 13.53 0.21
C GLY A 85 2.17 15.03 0.47
N SER A 86 1.08 15.61 0.98
CA SER A 86 1.08 16.97 1.53
C SER A 86 0.50 16.94 2.95
N ILE A 87 1.31 17.29 3.94
CA ILE A 87 0.93 17.34 5.34
C ILE A 87 0.69 18.79 5.73
N LYS A 88 -0.48 19.05 6.31
CA LYS A 88 -0.84 20.34 6.90
C LYS A 88 -1.12 20.17 8.39
N LYS A 89 -0.66 21.12 9.19
CA LYS A 89 -0.87 21.17 10.63
C LYS A 89 -1.59 22.47 10.97
N PHE A 90 -2.60 22.40 11.83
CA PHE A 90 -3.47 23.54 12.16
C PHE A 90 -3.37 23.89 13.64
N GLY A 91 -2.67 24.97 13.97
CA GLY A 91 -2.49 25.46 15.34
C GLY A 91 -1.05 25.89 15.59
N VAL A 92 -0.62 25.82 16.84
CA VAL A 92 0.73 26.25 17.25
C VAL A 92 1.74 25.21 16.76
N ASP A 93 2.31 25.48 15.59
CA ASP A 93 3.42 24.74 15.00
C ASP A 93 4.59 25.72 14.81
N LEU A 94 5.33 25.95 15.89
CA LEU A 94 6.37 26.97 15.91
C LEU A 94 7.73 26.36 15.61
N GLY A 95 8.36 26.83 14.55
CA GLY A 95 9.78 26.61 14.30
C GLY A 95 10.08 26.01 12.94
N TYR A 96 11.17 25.25 12.86
CA TYR A 96 11.71 24.77 11.59
C TYR A 96 12.02 23.28 11.67
N THR A 97 11.52 22.53 10.69
CA THR A 97 11.89 21.14 10.47
C THR A 97 12.82 21.07 9.26
N ALA A 98 14.06 20.65 9.47
CA ALA A 98 15.08 20.60 8.43
C ALA A 98 14.92 19.38 7.52
N LYS A 99 14.74 18.20 8.11
CA LYS A 99 14.43 16.93 7.44
C LYS A 99 13.71 16.04 8.46
N GLY A 100 12.81 15.19 7.98
CA GLY A 100 12.11 14.24 8.83
C GLY A 100 11.78 12.95 8.10
N ARG A 101 11.48 11.91 8.87
CA ARG A 101 10.92 10.65 8.38
C ARG A 101 9.74 10.27 9.25
N ILE A 102 8.65 9.84 8.64
CA ILE A 102 7.44 9.40 9.32
C ILE A 102 7.09 8.02 8.79
N ILE A 103 6.92 7.06 9.69
CA ILE A 103 6.46 5.71 9.33
C ILE A 103 5.05 5.54 9.85
N TRP A 104 4.10 5.27 8.96
CA TRP A 104 2.70 5.01 9.31
C TRP A 104 2.40 3.53 9.24
N ALA A 105 1.77 2.97 10.28
CA ALA A 105 1.08 1.70 10.15
C ALA A 105 -0.17 1.88 9.28
N VAL A 106 -0.30 1.05 8.26
CA VAL A 106 -1.41 1.11 7.28
C VAL A 106 -2.26 -0.12 7.42
N PHE A 107 -3.55 0.10 7.59
CA PHE A 107 -4.57 -0.92 7.50
C PHE A 107 -5.63 -0.44 6.50
N ALA A 108 -5.65 -1.08 5.33
CA ALA A 108 -6.51 -0.72 4.21
C ALA A 108 -7.42 -1.91 3.87
N PRO A 109 -8.62 -2.00 4.47
CA PRO A 109 -9.58 -3.04 4.15
C PRO A 109 -10.29 -2.71 2.83
N THR A 110 -9.57 -2.84 1.72
CA THR A 110 -10.14 -2.63 0.38
C THR A 110 -10.55 -3.96 -0.23
N ALA A 111 -11.74 -4.00 -0.85
CA ALA A 111 -12.15 -5.12 -1.68
C ALA A 111 -11.41 -5.03 -3.03
N GLY A 112 -10.11 -5.35 -3.02
CA GLY A 112 -9.25 -5.23 -4.20
C GLY A 112 -8.34 -4.01 -4.14
N TYR A 113 -7.21 -4.14 -3.45
CA TYR A 113 -6.14 -3.15 -3.54
C TYR A 113 -5.55 -3.15 -4.96
N HIS A 114 -5.52 -1.98 -5.57
CA HIS A 114 -4.79 -1.68 -6.81
C HIS A 114 -3.76 -0.57 -6.55
N LYS A 115 -2.79 -0.40 -7.46
CA LYS A 115 -1.83 0.71 -7.37
C LYS A 115 -2.56 2.04 -7.16
N GLY A 116 -2.07 2.83 -6.21
CA GLY A 116 -2.66 4.12 -5.86
C GLY A 116 -3.87 4.07 -4.91
N SER A 117 -4.26 2.90 -4.39
CA SER A 117 -5.39 2.74 -3.48
C SER A 117 -5.28 3.55 -2.19
N LEU A 118 -4.08 3.90 -1.72
CA LEU A 118 -3.91 4.76 -0.54
C LEU A 118 -4.08 6.26 -0.85
N GLY A 119 -4.32 6.63 -2.10
CA GLY A 119 -4.62 8.01 -2.46
C GLY A 119 -5.85 8.51 -1.71
N GLY A 120 -5.85 9.79 -1.32
CA GLY A 120 -7.00 10.41 -0.64
C GLY A 120 -6.61 11.45 0.41
N LEU A 121 -7.63 11.97 1.10
CA LEU A 121 -7.48 12.92 2.20
C LEU A 121 -7.62 12.18 3.53
N TYR A 122 -6.67 12.43 4.42
CA TYR A 122 -6.63 11.92 5.76
C TYR A 122 -6.62 13.09 6.74
N GLY A 123 -7.34 12.98 7.85
CA GLY A 123 -7.41 13.97 8.91
C GLY A 123 -7.24 13.34 10.29
N GLY A 124 -6.62 14.04 11.21
CA GLY A 124 -6.46 13.55 12.57
C GLY A 124 -5.66 14.50 13.45
N ALA A 125 -4.81 13.96 14.32
CA ALA A 125 -4.08 14.71 15.33
C ALA A 125 -2.59 14.34 15.37
N THR A 126 -1.76 15.30 15.76
CA THR A 126 -0.31 15.15 15.88
C THR A 126 0.18 15.76 17.18
N ALA A 127 1.22 15.18 17.77
CA ALA A 127 1.93 15.69 18.92
C ALA A 127 3.44 15.48 18.71
N GLU A 128 4.22 16.56 18.71
CA GLU A 128 5.65 16.55 18.39
C GLU A 128 6.43 17.53 19.27
N ALA A 129 7.67 17.16 19.61
CA ALA A 129 8.62 18.02 20.30
C ALA A 129 10.05 17.77 19.78
N THR A 130 10.74 18.84 19.40
CA THR A 130 12.04 18.79 18.73
C THR A 130 12.97 19.90 19.23
N ILE A 131 14.17 19.53 19.69
CA ILE A 131 15.27 20.46 20.01
C ILE A 131 16.57 19.83 19.50
N GLY A 132 17.03 20.24 18.32
CA GLY A 132 18.09 19.56 17.56
C GLY A 132 17.57 18.27 16.93
N ALA A 133 17.22 17.29 17.76
CA ALA A 133 16.51 16.07 17.39
C ALA A 133 15.16 15.99 18.12
N GLY A 134 14.18 15.38 17.48
CA GLY A 134 12.82 15.31 18.00
C GLY A 134 12.07 14.07 17.58
N VAL A 135 11.05 13.78 18.36
CA VAL A 135 10.12 12.68 18.13
C VAL A 135 8.69 13.20 18.11
N GLY A 136 7.86 12.51 17.32
CA GLY A 136 6.46 12.85 17.17
C GLY A 136 5.60 11.61 17.08
N ALA A 137 4.37 11.73 17.56
CA ALA A 137 3.31 10.76 17.38
C ALA A 137 2.18 11.43 16.59
N ASN A 138 1.67 10.74 15.59
CA ASN A 138 0.54 11.24 14.81
C ASN A 138 -0.47 10.13 14.60
N VAL A 139 -1.72 10.54 14.40
CA VAL A 139 -2.88 9.70 14.12
C VAL A 139 -3.68 10.38 13.02
N LEU A 140 -3.93 9.68 11.91
CA LEU A 140 -4.69 10.11 10.74
C LEU A 140 -5.80 9.12 10.35
N PHE A 141 -6.97 9.59 9.96
CA PHE A 141 -8.08 8.75 9.48
C PHE A 141 -8.60 9.29 8.14
N GLY A 142 -8.94 8.43 7.18
CA GLY A 142 -9.48 8.87 5.89
C GLY A 142 -9.13 7.97 4.70
N GLY A 143 -8.88 8.57 3.53
CA GLY A 143 -8.54 7.87 2.28
C GLY A 143 -9.62 7.97 1.21
N THR A 144 -9.40 7.31 0.06
CA THR A 144 -10.36 7.27 -1.05
C THR A 144 -11.61 6.49 -0.62
N SER A 145 -12.73 7.21 -0.51
CA SER A 145 -14.06 6.66 -0.17
C SER A 145 -14.28 6.16 1.26
N GLY A 146 -13.50 6.63 2.24
CA GLY A 146 -13.80 6.40 3.67
C GLY A 146 -13.58 4.98 4.19
N SER A 147 -13.00 4.08 3.38
CA SER A 147 -12.79 2.67 3.74
C SER A 147 -11.34 2.32 4.12
N ILE A 148 -10.44 3.31 4.25
CA ILE A 148 -9.04 3.06 4.65
C ILE A 148 -8.84 3.50 6.11
N HIS A 149 -9.11 2.57 7.01
CA HIS A 149 -8.89 2.75 8.43
C HIS A 149 -7.41 2.61 8.76
N LEU A 150 -6.62 3.65 8.51
CA LEU A 150 -5.32 3.71 9.15
C LEU A 150 -5.54 3.58 10.68
N GLN A 151 -4.94 2.56 11.32
CA GLN A 151 -4.63 2.59 12.75
C GLN A 151 -3.22 3.15 12.85
N PRO A 152 -3.09 4.47 12.80
CA PRO A 152 -1.89 5.16 12.37
C PRO A 152 -1.25 5.63 13.65
N VAL A 153 -0.61 4.73 14.38
CA VAL A 153 0.39 5.22 15.32
C VAL A 153 1.62 5.38 14.46
N SER A 154 1.94 6.60 14.07
CA SER A 154 3.24 6.87 13.45
C SER A 154 4.24 7.35 14.46
N VAL A 155 5.48 6.95 14.24
CA VAL A 155 6.63 7.55 14.90
C VAL A 155 7.31 8.43 13.88
N THR A 156 7.47 9.69 14.25
CA THR A 156 8.22 10.66 13.46
C THR A 156 9.56 10.89 14.11
N GLY A 157 10.63 10.80 13.33
CA GLY A 157 11.94 11.32 13.70
C GLY A 157 12.23 12.56 12.87
N GLN A 158 12.61 13.65 13.52
CA GLN A 158 12.90 14.89 12.80
C GLN A 158 14.04 15.69 13.44
N LEU A 159 14.70 16.51 12.63
CA LEU A 159 15.74 17.44 13.06
C LEU A 159 15.24 18.87 12.96
N GLY A 160 15.50 19.67 14.00
CA GLY A 160 15.09 21.07 14.02
C GLY A 160 14.76 21.61 15.41
N LEU A 161 13.96 22.66 15.45
CA LEU A 161 13.42 23.25 16.67
C LEU A 161 11.92 23.41 16.46
N ASN A 162 11.10 22.60 17.13
CA ASN A 162 9.66 22.58 16.90
C ASN A 162 8.86 22.04 18.09
N ILE A 163 7.65 22.57 18.28
CA ILE A 163 6.63 21.99 19.16
C ILE A 163 5.27 22.09 18.46
N ALA A 164 4.52 20.99 18.45
CA ALA A 164 3.20 20.91 17.84
C ALA A 164 2.29 19.97 18.63
N ALA A 165 1.05 20.38 18.88
CA ALA A 165 -0.02 19.53 19.41
C ALA A 165 -1.35 19.98 18.79
N THR A 166 -1.71 19.42 17.64
CA THR A 166 -2.70 20.04 16.75
C THR A 166 -3.49 19.04 15.91
N GLY A 167 -4.57 19.53 15.30
CA GLY A 167 -5.19 18.84 14.18
C GLY A 167 -4.26 18.85 12.97
N THR A 168 -4.20 17.73 12.25
CA THR A 168 -3.40 17.59 11.03
C THR A 168 -4.21 16.95 9.92
N SER A 169 -3.89 17.30 8.68
CA SER A 169 -4.41 16.64 7.50
C SER A 169 -3.27 16.22 6.59
N MET A 170 -3.40 15.07 5.95
CA MET A 170 -2.48 14.59 4.94
C MET A 170 -3.24 14.25 3.68
N THR A 171 -2.80 14.75 2.54
CA THR A 171 -3.31 14.30 1.24
C THR A 171 -2.26 13.43 0.58
N LEU A 172 -2.65 12.26 0.08
CA LEU A 172 -1.80 11.34 -0.69
C LEU A 172 -2.24 11.31 -2.16
N GLN A 173 -1.28 11.43 -3.06
CA GLN A 173 -1.40 11.28 -4.50
C GLN A 173 -0.51 10.13 -4.96
N PRO A 174 -1.01 9.16 -5.73
CA PRO A 174 -0.15 8.16 -6.36
C PRO A 174 0.90 8.84 -7.23
N ALA A 175 2.16 8.44 -7.09
CA ALA A 175 3.20 8.84 -8.03
C ALA A 175 3.09 7.94 -9.28
N SER A 176 3.26 8.56 -10.45
CA SER A 176 3.17 7.91 -11.77
C SER A 176 4.43 7.15 -12.15
#